data_AF-A0A536GHM7-F1
#
_entry.id   AF-A0A536GHM7-F1
#
_cell.length_a   1.000
_cell.length_b   1.000
_cell.length_c   1.000
_cell.angle_alpha   90.00
_cell.angle_beta   90.00
_cell.angle_gamma   90.00
#
_symmetry.space_group_name_H-M   'P 1'
#
loop_
_entity.id
_entity.type
_entity.pdbx_description
1 polymer ?
#
loop_
_entity_poly.entity_id
_entity_poly.type
_entity_poly.pdbx_seq_one_letter_code
_entity_poly.pdbx_strand_id
1 'polypeptide(L)'
;MPARLPAPGPSFIREHALEANGRSLRAGLTRPTTSDDGWWLAIAWVADDDGIVSFVDLAPRAGPRPDPPLALLGPALAGGLSGLILEENGRLSIRLATVVPAEDPTRPWRVPVAVRAAFRWEPMRAATMRPNELAETVLAAFRRAAEGLSRA
;
A
#
# COMPACT_ATOMS: atom_id res chain seq x y z
N MET A 1 21.57 -6.60 -2.64
CA MET A 1 20.34 -5.78 -2.62
C MET A 1 20.64 -4.49 -1.86
N PRO A 2 19.98 -3.36 -2.15
CA PRO A 2 20.10 -2.18 -1.29
C PRO A 2 19.72 -2.56 0.15
N ALA A 3 20.28 -1.85 1.14
CA ALA A 3 19.94 -2.06 2.54
C ALA A 3 18.43 -1.90 2.73
N ARG A 4 17.79 -2.85 3.44
CA ARG A 4 16.36 -2.75 3.74
C ARG A 4 16.11 -1.50 4.57
N LEU A 5 15.05 -0.76 4.24
CA LEU A 5 14.60 0.31 5.11
C LEU A 5 14.03 -0.30 6.40
N PRO A 6 14.28 0.30 7.57
CA PRO A 6 13.54 -0.08 8.76
C PRO A 6 12.06 0.21 8.56
N ALA A 7 11.19 -0.59 9.21
CA ALA A 7 9.78 -0.25 9.32
C ALA A 7 9.62 1.14 9.96
N PRO A 8 8.60 1.93 9.61
CA PRO A 8 8.40 3.29 10.12
C PRO A 8 8.01 3.35 11.63
N GLY A 9 8.09 2.23 12.34
CA GLY A 9 7.59 2.01 13.69
C GLY A 9 6.61 0.84 13.74
N PRO A 10 6.02 0.56 14.92
CA PRO A 10 4.97 -0.44 15.03
C PRO A 10 3.76 -0.06 14.18
N SER A 11 3.11 -1.06 13.59
CA SER A 11 1.85 -0.85 12.88
C SER A 11 0.78 -0.33 13.85
N PHE A 12 -0.05 0.60 13.38
CA PHE A 12 -1.13 1.22 14.16
C PHE A 12 -2.21 0.23 14.59
N ILE A 13 -2.48 -0.73 13.70
CA ILE A 13 -3.34 -1.89 13.94
C ILE A 13 -2.50 -3.16 13.77
N ARG A 14 -3.04 -4.31 14.17
CA ARG A 14 -2.36 -5.59 14.01
C ARG A 14 -1.94 -5.79 12.56
N GLU A 15 -0.67 -6.13 12.36
CA GLU A 15 -0.12 -6.45 11.04
C GLU A 15 -0.85 -7.64 10.43
N HIS A 16 -1.02 -7.59 9.11
CA HIS A 16 -1.60 -8.71 8.38
C HIS A 16 -0.49 -9.60 7.83
N ALA A 17 -0.61 -10.90 8.06
CA ALA A 17 0.23 -11.86 7.38
C ALA A 17 0.02 -11.80 5.86
N LEU A 18 1.11 -11.88 5.12
CA LEU A 18 1.15 -11.82 3.66
C LEU A 18 2.08 -12.91 3.16
N GLU A 19 1.64 -13.69 2.17
CA GLU A 19 2.47 -14.71 1.53
C GLU A 19 2.72 -14.34 0.07
N ALA A 20 3.99 -14.22 -0.31
CA ALA A 20 4.38 -13.93 -1.69
C ALA A 20 5.61 -14.72 -2.09
N ASN A 21 5.55 -15.38 -3.25
CA ASN A 21 6.65 -16.18 -3.80
C ASN A 21 7.19 -17.31 -2.89
N GLY A 22 6.44 -17.71 -1.85
CA GLY A 22 6.87 -18.68 -0.84
C GLY A 22 7.61 -18.06 0.36
N ARG A 23 7.51 -16.72 0.52
CA ARG A 23 8.02 -15.97 1.65
C ARG A 23 6.87 -15.51 2.52
N SER A 24 7.04 -15.68 3.83
CA SER A 24 6.15 -15.11 4.83
C SER A 24 6.57 -13.67 5.13
N LEU A 25 5.63 -12.75 4.96
CA LEU A 25 5.81 -11.31 5.07
C LEU A 25 4.68 -10.73 5.93
N ARG A 26 4.84 -9.47 6.32
CA ARG A 26 3.86 -8.74 7.13
C ARG A 26 3.54 -7.41 6.48
N ALA A 27 2.25 -7.11 6.35
CA ALA A 27 1.77 -5.80 5.93
C ALA A 27 1.36 -4.97 7.15
N GLY A 28 1.78 -3.71 7.18
CA GLY A 28 1.46 -2.78 8.25
C GLY A 28 1.09 -1.40 7.75
N LEU A 29 0.62 -0.56 8.68
CA LEU A 29 0.17 0.80 8.41
C LEU A 29 0.60 1.72 9.55
N THR A 30 1.11 2.91 9.24
CA THR A 30 1.33 3.94 10.27
C THR A 30 0.01 4.44 10.85
N ARG A 31 0.05 5.12 12.00
CA ARG A 31 -1.14 5.82 12.50
C ARG A 31 -1.62 6.83 11.44
N PRO A 32 -2.87 6.75 10.98
CA PRO A 32 -3.36 7.68 10.00
C PRO A 32 -3.53 9.08 10.57
N THR A 33 -3.37 10.08 9.70
CA THR A 33 -3.66 11.49 10.01
C THR A 33 -4.62 12.04 8.97
N THR A 34 -5.48 12.98 9.35
CA THR A 34 -6.34 13.69 8.40
C THR A 34 -5.82 15.11 8.23
N SER A 35 -5.62 15.55 6.99
CA SER A 35 -5.26 16.94 6.69
C SER A 35 -6.47 17.88 6.78
N ASP A 36 -6.21 19.19 6.82
CA ASP A 36 -7.25 20.22 6.90
C ASP A 36 -8.21 20.21 5.70
N ASP A 37 -7.72 19.79 4.52
CA ASP A 37 -8.51 19.61 3.29
C ASP A 37 -9.18 18.22 3.20
N GLY A 38 -9.17 17.45 4.29
CA GLY A 38 -9.93 16.22 4.44
C GLY A 38 -9.31 14.97 3.83
N TRP A 39 -8.01 14.98 3.51
CA TRP A 39 -7.31 13.77 3.09
C TRP A 39 -6.89 12.95 4.29
N TRP A 40 -7.32 11.69 4.31
CA TRP A 40 -6.80 10.69 5.21
C TRP A 40 -5.48 10.17 4.64
N LEU A 41 -4.43 10.18 5.45
CA LEU A 41 -3.04 9.93 5.06
C LEU A 41 -2.45 8.83 5.94
N ALA A 42 -1.79 7.86 5.34
CA ALA A 42 -0.97 6.87 6.05
C ALA A 42 0.16 6.34 5.16
N ILE A 43 1.17 5.72 5.78
CA ILE A 43 2.16 4.91 5.07
C ILE A 43 1.78 3.45 5.26
N ALA A 44 1.49 2.76 4.15
CA ALA A 44 1.33 1.31 4.12
C ALA A 44 2.64 0.66 3.68
N TRP A 45 3.02 -0.45 4.30
CA TRP A 45 4.30 -1.10 4.02
C TRP A 45 4.23 -2.62 4.10
N VAL A 46 5.19 -3.30 3.47
CA VAL A 46 5.42 -4.76 3.59
C VAL A 46 6.84 -5.03 4.06
N ALA A 47 7.01 -5.87 5.08
CA ALA A 47 8.30 -6.20 5.68
C ALA A 47 8.47 -7.69 5.96
N ASP A 48 9.72 -8.13 6.06
CA ASP A 48 10.14 -9.35 6.74
C ASP A 48 10.82 -9.00 8.08
N ASP A 49 11.58 -9.92 8.66
CA ASP A 49 12.30 -9.69 9.92
C ASP A 49 13.50 -8.74 9.76
N ASP A 50 14.00 -8.55 8.53
CA ASP A 50 15.13 -7.66 8.25
C ASP A 50 14.69 -6.23 7.89
N GLY A 51 13.39 -6.00 7.67
CA GLY A 51 12.82 -4.69 7.37
C GLY A 51 11.92 -4.69 6.14
N ILE A 52 11.68 -3.49 5.58
CA ILE A 52 10.79 -3.30 4.44
C ILE A 52 11.38 -3.99 3.21
N VAL A 53 10.57 -4.83 2.56
CA VAL A 53 10.97 -5.53 1.33
C VAL A 53 10.92 -4.61 0.12
N SER A 54 11.62 -4.95 -0.97
CA SER A 54 11.51 -4.21 -2.23
C SER A 54 10.37 -4.75 -3.08
N PHE A 55 9.80 -3.97 -3.99
CA PHE A 55 8.73 -4.45 -4.88
C PHE A 55 9.18 -5.65 -5.73
N VAL A 56 10.48 -5.74 -6.07
CA VAL A 56 11.07 -6.90 -6.75
C VAL A 56 10.93 -8.21 -5.96
N ASP A 57 10.86 -8.14 -4.62
CA ASP A 57 10.60 -9.31 -3.77
C ASP A 57 9.17 -9.85 -3.95
N LEU A 58 8.24 -8.97 -4.38
CA LEU A 58 6.84 -9.28 -4.68
C LEU A 58 6.56 -9.47 -6.18
N ALA A 59 7.57 -9.33 -7.04
CA ALA A 59 7.41 -9.48 -8.48
C ALA A 59 7.02 -10.92 -8.86
N PRO A 60 6.40 -11.12 -10.03
CA PRO A 60 6.18 -12.46 -10.56
C PRO A 60 7.50 -13.25 -10.64
N ARG A 61 7.43 -14.57 -10.47
CA ARG A 61 8.62 -15.45 -10.54
C ARG A 61 9.36 -15.39 -11.89
N ALA A 62 8.64 -15.08 -12.97
CA ALA A 62 9.22 -14.88 -14.30
C ALA A 62 10.01 -13.56 -14.42
N GLY A 63 9.89 -12.67 -13.43
CA GLY A 63 10.57 -11.39 -13.37
C GLY A 63 9.60 -10.21 -13.22
N PRO A 64 10.12 -9.01 -12.87
CA PRO A 64 9.33 -7.78 -12.81
C PRO A 64 8.71 -7.41 -14.15
N ARG A 65 7.49 -6.86 -14.12
CA ARG A 65 6.83 -6.33 -15.31
C ARG A 65 7.46 -5.00 -15.75
N PRO A 66 7.34 -4.60 -17.03
CA PRO A 66 7.84 -3.30 -17.51
C PRO A 66 7.21 -2.10 -16.77
N ASP A 67 5.91 -2.21 -16.45
CA ASP A 67 5.19 -1.16 -15.73
C ASP A 67 5.72 -1.00 -14.30
N PRO A 68 5.78 0.24 -13.76
CA PRO A 68 6.10 0.48 -12.36
C PRO A 68 5.13 -0.26 -11.42
N PRO A 69 5.58 -0.73 -10.26
CA PRO A 69 4.73 -1.53 -9.37
C PRO A 69 3.48 -0.78 -8.88
N LEU A 70 3.54 0.55 -8.73
CA LEU A 70 2.37 1.36 -8.36
C LEU A 70 1.28 1.40 -9.44
N ALA A 71 1.64 1.19 -10.72
CA ALA A 71 0.66 1.09 -11.80
C ALA A 71 -0.20 -0.18 -11.68
N LEU A 72 0.30 -1.20 -10.98
CA LEU A 72 -0.43 -2.45 -10.70
C LEU A 72 -1.11 -2.42 -9.33
N LEU A 73 -0.38 -1.97 -8.30
CA LEU A 73 -0.89 -1.89 -6.94
C LEU A 73 -2.03 -0.87 -6.81
N GLY A 74 -1.92 0.28 -7.48
CA GLY A 74 -2.87 1.37 -7.37
C GLY A 74 -4.29 0.99 -7.78
N PRO A 75 -4.50 0.47 -9.01
CA PRO A 75 -5.81 -0.01 -9.44
C PRO A 75 -6.39 -1.12 -8.55
N ALA A 76 -5.55 -2.08 -8.10
CA ALA A 76 -5.98 -3.16 -7.23
C ALA A 76 -6.43 -2.64 -5.84
N LEU A 77 -5.69 -1.70 -5.27
CA LEU A 77 -6.03 -1.05 -4.00
C LEU A 77 -7.30 -0.21 -4.13
N ALA A 78 -7.39 0.62 -5.17
CA ALA A 78 -8.56 1.45 -5.44
C ALA A 78 -9.83 0.59 -5.65
N GLY A 79 -9.70 -0.53 -6.38
CA GLY A 79 -10.79 -1.48 -6.55
C GLY A 79 -11.22 -2.14 -5.24
N GLY A 80 -10.27 -2.53 -4.38
CA GLY A 80 -10.54 -3.10 -3.07
C GLY A 80 -11.21 -2.14 -2.07
N LEU A 81 -11.13 -0.83 -2.33
CA LEU A 81 -11.73 0.23 -1.53
C LEU A 81 -12.86 0.97 -2.27
N SER A 82 -13.29 0.44 -3.42
CA SER A 82 -14.35 1.04 -4.23
C SER A 82 -15.65 1.15 -3.43
N GLY A 83 -16.34 2.27 -3.58
CA GLY A 83 -17.54 2.62 -2.81
C GLY A 83 -17.27 3.17 -1.40
N LEU A 84 -16.02 3.14 -0.91
CA LEU A 84 -15.58 3.82 0.31
C LEU A 84 -14.79 5.10 -0.01
N ILE A 85 -13.96 5.07 -1.07
CA ILE A 85 -13.27 6.27 -1.57
C ILE A 85 -14.28 7.18 -2.25
N LEU A 86 -14.20 8.49 -1.94
CA LEU A 86 -15.00 9.53 -2.57
C LEU A 86 -14.76 9.54 -4.09
N GLU A 87 -15.84 9.60 -4.87
CA GLU A 87 -15.75 9.78 -6.31
C GLU A 87 -16.04 11.23 -6.70
N GLU A 88 -15.06 11.90 -7.32
CA GLU A 88 -15.19 13.28 -7.82
C GLU A 88 -14.95 13.29 -9.32
N ASN A 89 -15.94 13.78 -10.09
CA ASN A 89 -15.87 13.87 -11.56
C ASN A 89 -15.51 12.54 -12.25
N GLY A 90 -16.08 11.43 -11.77
CA GLY A 90 -15.85 10.10 -12.34
C GLY A 90 -14.51 9.48 -11.96
N ARG A 91 -13.81 10.01 -10.94
CA ARG A 91 -12.50 9.52 -10.49
C ARG A 91 -12.49 9.35 -8.98
N LEU A 92 -11.96 8.22 -8.53
CA LEU A 92 -11.73 7.97 -7.11
C LEU A 92 -10.65 8.93 -6.57
N SER A 93 -10.95 9.60 -5.47
CA SER A 93 -10.05 10.52 -4.77
C SER A 93 -9.01 9.77 -3.95
N ILE A 94 -8.05 9.17 -4.66
CA ILE A 94 -6.89 8.43 -4.14
C ILE A 94 -5.59 9.01 -4.70
N ARG A 95 -4.54 9.07 -3.88
CA ARG A 95 -3.17 9.39 -4.31
C ARG A 95 -2.20 8.40 -3.67
N LEU A 96 -1.31 7.84 -4.49
CA LEU A 96 -0.28 6.90 -4.06
C LEU A 96 1.09 7.37 -4.54
N ALA A 97 2.09 7.27 -3.67
CA ALA A 97 3.49 7.50 -4.02
C ALA A 97 4.40 6.61 -3.18
N THR A 98 5.53 6.17 -3.72
CA THR A 98 6.52 5.43 -2.91
C THR A 98 7.13 6.36 -1.87
N VAL A 99 7.49 5.81 -0.70
CA VAL A 99 8.17 6.58 0.35
C VAL A 99 9.54 7.06 -0.14
N VAL A 100 10.25 6.19 -0.85
CA VAL A 100 11.53 6.46 -1.52
C VAL A 100 11.34 6.32 -3.04
N PRO A 101 11.74 7.31 -3.85
CA PRO A 101 11.67 7.21 -5.30
C PRO A 101 12.68 6.18 -5.84
N ALA A 102 12.48 5.72 -7.08
CA ALA A 102 13.46 4.87 -7.74
C ALA A 102 14.73 5.66 -8.05
N GLU A 103 15.88 5.19 -7.57
CA GLU A 103 17.19 5.76 -7.94
C GLU A 103 17.47 5.61 -9.44
N ASP A 104 17.10 4.47 -9.99
CA ASP A 104 17.19 4.15 -11.42
C ASP A 104 15.77 4.03 -12.00
N PRO A 105 15.31 5.00 -12.82
CA PRO A 105 13.99 4.96 -13.45
C PRO A 105 13.78 3.75 -14.36
N THR A 106 14.84 3.10 -14.84
CA THR A 106 14.76 1.88 -15.65
C THR A 106 14.53 0.62 -14.81
N ARG A 107 14.63 0.74 -13.48
CA ARG A 107 14.44 -0.36 -12.51
C ARG A 107 13.40 0.01 -11.45
N PRO A 108 12.15 0.32 -11.82
CA PRO A 108 11.16 0.88 -10.91
C PRO A 108 10.72 -0.09 -9.80
N TRP A 109 11.03 -1.38 -9.93
CA TRP A 109 10.71 -2.42 -8.94
C TRP A 109 11.72 -2.53 -7.79
N ARG A 110 12.87 -1.86 -7.87
CA ARG A 110 13.89 -1.94 -6.81
C ARG A 110 13.63 -1.02 -5.61
N VAL A 111 12.51 -0.31 -5.62
CA VAL A 111 12.08 0.54 -4.50
C VAL A 111 11.44 -0.27 -3.38
N PRO A 112 11.54 0.18 -2.13
CA PRO A 112 10.85 -0.43 -0.98
C PRO A 112 9.33 -0.45 -1.18
N VAL A 113 8.67 -1.51 -0.70
CA VAL A 113 7.21 -1.61 -0.58
C VAL A 113 6.76 -0.80 0.62
N ALA A 114 6.91 0.52 0.50
CA ALA A 114 6.41 1.52 1.43
C ALA A 114 5.75 2.62 0.60
N VAL A 115 4.46 2.81 0.81
CA VAL A 115 3.61 3.67 -0.02
C VAL A 115 2.92 4.70 0.86
N ARG A 116 3.12 5.98 0.54
CA ARG A 116 2.27 7.06 1.04
C ARG A 116 0.92 6.93 0.35
N ALA A 117 -0.11 6.65 1.13
CA ALA A 117 -1.48 6.53 0.65
C ALA A 117 -2.31 7.69 1.19
N ALA A 118 -3.00 8.38 0.29
CA ALA A 118 -3.94 9.43 0.62
C ALA A 118 -5.31 9.10 0.02
N PHE A 119 -6.37 9.25 0.81
CA PHE A 119 -7.74 9.04 0.36
C PHE A 119 -8.64 10.17 0.85
N ARG A 120 -9.60 10.57 0.03
CA ARG A 120 -10.82 11.20 0.55
C ARG A 120 -11.89 10.13 0.60
N TRP A 121 -12.60 10.04 1.72
CA TRP A 121 -13.63 9.04 1.93
C TRP A 121 -15.01 9.59 1.60
N GLU A 122 -15.90 8.71 1.13
CA GLU A 122 -17.33 8.99 1.05
C GLU A 122 -17.85 9.37 2.45
N PRO A 123 -18.31 10.61 2.69
CA PRO A 123 -18.57 11.11 4.04
C PRO A 123 -19.58 10.28 4.82
N MET A 124 -20.65 9.84 4.14
CA MET A 124 -21.71 9.04 4.76
C MET A 124 -21.20 7.66 5.18
N ARG A 125 -20.27 7.05 4.42
CA ARG A 125 -19.70 5.76 4.76
C ARG A 125 -18.65 5.88 5.86
N ALA A 126 -17.78 6.88 5.78
CA ALA A 126 -16.76 7.09 6.78
C ALA A 126 -17.34 7.42 8.16
N ALA A 127 -18.46 8.16 8.20
CA ALA A 127 -19.13 8.52 9.46
C ALA A 127 -19.66 7.33 10.25
N THR A 128 -19.89 6.18 9.61
CA THR A 128 -20.37 4.96 10.29
C THR A 128 -19.24 4.04 10.73
N MET A 129 -17.97 4.42 10.52
CA MET A 129 -16.81 3.58 10.82
C MET A 129 -15.97 4.18 11.93
N ARG A 130 -15.49 3.33 12.84
CA ARG A 130 -14.44 3.70 13.81
C ARG A 130 -13.11 3.86 13.07
N PRO A 131 -12.17 4.68 13.58
CA PRO A 131 -10.85 4.86 12.98
C PRO A 131 -10.11 3.54 12.71
N ASN A 132 -10.19 2.57 13.64
CA ASN A 132 -9.55 1.27 13.48
C ASN A 132 -10.21 0.41 12.39
N GLU A 133 -11.52 0.52 12.18
CA GLU A 133 -12.23 -0.24 11.13
C GLU A 133 -11.86 0.29 9.74
N LEU A 134 -11.70 1.61 9.63
CA LEU A 134 -11.23 2.24 8.42
C LEU A 134 -9.78 1.84 8.10
N ALA A 135 -8.89 1.90 9.10
CA ALA A 135 -7.51 1.45 8.97
C ALA A 135 -7.41 -0.04 8.59
N GLU A 136 -8.24 -0.89 9.20
CA GLU A 136 -8.32 -2.33 8.92
C GLU A 136 -8.75 -2.59 7.47
N THR A 137 -9.73 -1.83 6.97
CA THR A 137 -10.20 -1.93 5.58
C THR A 137 -9.10 -1.55 4.60
N VAL A 138 -8.37 -0.47 4.87
CA VAL A 138 -7.21 -0.03 4.06
C VAL A 138 -6.09 -1.07 4.07
N LEU A 139 -5.72 -1.57 5.25
CA LEU A 139 -4.64 -2.56 5.38
C LEU A 139 -5.00 -3.88 4.69
N ALA A 140 -6.25 -4.35 4.82
CA ALA A 140 -6.73 -5.55 4.15
C ALA A 140 -6.69 -5.41 2.62
N ALA A 141 -7.10 -4.25 2.09
CA ALA A 141 -7.06 -3.97 0.65
C ALA A 141 -5.61 -3.86 0.14
N PHE A 142 -4.74 -3.16 0.88
CA PHE A 142 -3.32 -3.03 0.55
C PHE A 142 -2.61 -4.39 0.53
N ARG A 143 -2.82 -5.23 1.56
CA ARG A 143 -2.29 -6.59 1.62
C ARG A 143 -2.70 -7.41 0.40
N ARG A 144 -3.99 -7.42 0.05
CA ARG A 144 -4.49 -8.15 -1.14
C ARG A 144 -3.87 -7.63 -2.43
N ALA A 145 -3.74 -6.31 -2.58
CA ALA A 145 -3.10 -5.71 -3.75
C ALA A 145 -1.62 -6.10 -3.85
N ALA A 146 -0.89 -6.10 -2.73
CA ALA A 146 0.51 -6.50 -2.66
C ALA A 146 0.71 -8.00 -2.97
N GLU A 147 -0.14 -8.89 -2.45
CA GLU A 147 -0.13 -10.32 -2.83
C GLU A 147 -0.38 -10.54 -4.32
N GLY A 148 -1.29 -9.73 -4.90
CA GLY A 148 -1.65 -9.79 -6.30
C GLY A 148 -0.48 -9.49 -7.26
N LEU A 149 0.52 -8.72 -6.82
CA LEU A 149 1.71 -8.43 -7.63
C LEU A 149 2.49 -9.70 -8.01
N SER A 150 2.47 -10.72 -7.16
CA SER A 150 3.19 -11.98 -7.39
C SER A 150 2.46 -12.94 -8.34
N ARG A 151 1.14 -12.75 -8.52
CA ARG A 151 0.26 -13.64 -9.31
C ARG A 151 0.09 -13.18 -10.76
N ALA A 152 0.50 -11.95 -11.05
CA ALA A 152 0.17 -11.27 -12.29
C ALA A 152 1.20 -11.59 -13.39
#